data_AF-A0A7J5EB73-F1
#
_entry.id   AF-A0A7J5EB73-F1
#
_cell.length_a   1.000
_cell.length_b   1.000
_cell.length_c   1.000
_cell.angle_alpha   90.00
_cell.angle_beta   90.00
_cell.angle_gamma   90.00
#
_symmetry.space_group_name_H-M   'P 1'
#
loop_
_entity.id
_entity.type
_entity.pdbx_description
1 polymer ?
#
loop_
_entity_poly.entity_id
_entity_poly.type
_entity_poly.pdbx_seq_one_letter_code
_entity_poly.pdbx_strand_id
1 'polypeptide(L)'
;MKKIFLILLFSLFAGCSDEILNQSENLSIAPVMEIQISKDNLDALRVNRTNDAEYIVNVFYKGQKKKAELEASGAGSRYNPRWSYKIELENGNTIEGLSAFNLSAQIYDPTMLNTAIAIKYYEQIGLPVFYNSHVFLKINNEDEALLVLLE
;
A
#
# COMPACT_ATOMS: atom_id res chain seq x y z
N MET A 1 17.53 30.63 -49.60
CA MET A 1 18.05 30.96 -48.25
C MET A 1 16.95 31.13 -47.19
N LYS A 2 15.86 31.87 -47.43
CA LYS A 2 14.74 32.03 -46.45
C LYS A 2 14.10 30.72 -45.94
N LYS A 3 14.02 29.66 -46.77
CA LYS A 3 13.40 28.38 -46.39
C LYS A 3 14.26 27.53 -45.43
N ILE A 4 15.59 27.69 -45.45
CA ILE A 4 16.51 26.95 -44.56
C ILE A 4 16.46 27.55 -43.15
N PHE A 5 16.30 28.86 -43.04
CA PHE A 5 16.17 29.55 -41.76
C PHE A 5 14.90 29.13 -41.00
N LEU A 6 13.80 28.83 -41.73
CA LEU A 6 12.55 28.38 -41.11
C LEU A 6 12.65 26.98 -40.50
N ILE A 7 13.42 26.09 -41.13
CA ILE A 7 13.64 24.72 -40.65
C ILE A 7 14.51 24.72 -39.39
N LEU A 8 15.55 25.57 -39.36
CA LEU A 8 16.44 25.71 -38.20
C LEU A 8 15.73 26.32 -36.98
N LEU A 9 14.78 27.23 -37.22
CA LEU A 9 13.97 27.84 -36.16
C LEU A 9 13.01 26.82 -35.53
N PHE A 10 12.45 25.91 -36.35
CA PHE A 10 11.52 24.88 -35.85
C PHE A 10 12.24 23.79 -35.05
N SER A 11 13.49 23.46 -35.38
CA SER A 11 14.29 22.49 -34.62
C SER A 11 14.69 22.97 -33.22
N LEU A 12 14.74 24.28 -32.98
CA LEU A 12 15.11 24.85 -31.67
C LEU A 12 13.96 24.80 -30.65
N PHE A 13 12.70 24.69 -31.10
CA PHE A 13 11.53 24.56 -30.21
C PHE A 13 11.16 23.11 -29.88
N ALA A 14 11.73 22.12 -30.58
CA ALA A 14 11.45 20.70 -30.33
C ALA A 14 12.36 20.08 -29.25
N GLY A 15 13.35 20.82 -28.73
CA GLY A 15 14.43 20.27 -27.90
C GLY A 15 14.30 20.48 -26.40
N CYS A 16 13.17 20.97 -25.87
CA CYS A 16 13.03 21.24 -24.44
C CYS A 16 11.74 20.64 -23.90
N SER A 17 11.69 19.31 -23.85
CA SER A 17 10.94 18.63 -22.80
C SER A 17 11.92 18.33 -21.69
N ASP A 18 12.00 19.21 -20.69
CA ASP A 18 12.52 18.85 -19.38
C ASP A 18 11.52 17.88 -18.73
N GLU A 19 11.36 16.70 -19.30
CA GLU A 19 11.04 15.54 -18.50
C GLU A 19 12.33 15.17 -17.78
N ILE A 20 12.58 15.87 -16.68
CA ILE A 20 13.32 15.28 -15.57
C ILE A 20 12.44 14.09 -15.14
N LEU A 21 12.60 12.96 -15.81
CA LEU A 21 12.15 11.67 -15.33
C LEU A 21 12.94 11.42 -14.05
N ASN A 22 12.41 11.93 -12.94
CA ASN A 22 12.77 11.47 -11.61
C ASN A 22 12.54 9.98 -11.64
N GLN A 23 13.61 9.19 -11.78
CA GLN A 23 13.52 7.72 -11.73
C GLN A 23 12.86 7.24 -10.43
N SER A 24 12.77 8.10 -9.40
CA SER A 24 11.99 7.87 -8.18
C SER A 24 10.47 7.91 -8.35
N GLU A 25 9.91 8.54 -9.38
CA GLU A 25 8.45 8.54 -9.65
C GLU A 25 7.94 7.18 -10.16
N ASN A 26 8.84 6.33 -10.66
CA ASN A 26 8.53 4.97 -11.13
C ASN A 26 9.12 3.87 -10.23
N LEU A 27 9.51 4.22 -8.99
CA LEU A 27 9.87 3.25 -7.96
C LEU A 27 8.63 2.81 -7.17
N SER A 28 7.61 2.26 -7.82
CA SER A 28 6.63 1.45 -7.08
C SER A 28 7.24 0.06 -6.84
N ILE A 29 8.35 0.01 -6.10
CA ILE A 29 9.00 -1.25 -5.67
C ILE A 29 7.99 -2.14 -4.93
N ALA A 30 7.05 -1.52 -4.22
CA ALA A 30 5.90 -2.18 -3.61
C ALA A 30 4.59 -1.80 -4.33
N PRO A 31 3.63 -2.72 -4.47
CA PRO A 31 2.29 -2.39 -4.92
C PRO A 31 1.59 -1.45 -3.94
N VAL A 32 0.80 -0.52 -4.49
CA VAL A 32 -0.02 0.40 -3.69
C VAL A 32 -1.37 -0.24 -3.38
N MET A 33 -1.77 -0.18 -2.12
CA MET A 33 -3.12 -0.48 -1.65
C MET A 33 -3.75 0.80 -1.14
N GLU A 34 -4.90 1.18 -1.69
CA GLU A 34 -5.67 2.34 -1.22
C GLU A 34 -6.93 1.88 -0.50
N ILE A 35 -7.21 2.46 0.66
CA ILE A 35 -8.45 2.28 1.41
C ILE A 35 -9.25 3.58 1.38
N GLN A 36 -10.52 3.50 0.98
CA GLN A 36 -11.47 4.60 1.04
C GLN A 36 -12.48 4.36 2.14
N ILE A 37 -12.54 5.30 3.09
CA ILE A 37 -13.36 5.27 4.30
C ILE A 37 -13.86 6.70 4.60
N SER A 38 -15.04 6.86 5.19
CA SER A 38 -15.49 8.20 5.62
C SER A 38 -14.55 8.78 6.68
N LYS A 39 -14.37 10.10 6.68
CA LYS A 39 -13.50 10.79 7.64
C LYS A 39 -13.92 10.49 9.09
N ASP A 40 -15.21 10.57 9.38
CA ASP A 40 -15.75 10.30 10.71
C ASP A 40 -15.44 8.88 11.19
N ASN A 41 -15.53 7.89 10.31
CA ASN A 41 -15.20 6.50 10.65
C ASN A 41 -13.69 6.31 10.85
N LEU A 42 -12.85 6.96 10.04
CA LEU A 42 -11.40 6.92 10.20
C LEU A 42 -10.97 7.56 11.52
N ASP A 43 -11.55 8.71 11.86
CA ASP A 43 -11.28 9.40 13.11
C ASP A 43 -11.76 8.54 14.30
N ALA A 44 -12.94 7.94 14.21
CA ALA A 44 -13.45 7.01 15.23
C ALA A 44 -12.54 5.78 15.40
N LEU A 45 -12.08 5.17 14.30
CA LEU A 45 -11.13 4.06 14.29
C LEU A 45 -9.81 4.44 14.99
N ARG A 46 -9.29 5.64 14.74
CA ARG A 46 -8.01 6.11 15.27
C ARG A 46 -8.08 6.61 16.72
N VAL A 47 -9.25 7.05 17.17
CA VAL A 47 -9.48 7.41 18.58
C VAL A 47 -9.70 6.16 19.42
N ASN A 48 -10.41 5.16 18.88
CA ASN A 48 -10.74 3.96 19.63
C ASN A 48 -9.64 2.89 19.57
N ARG A 49 -8.59 3.09 20.37
CA ARG A 49 -7.40 2.23 20.42
C ARG A 49 -7.60 0.86 21.08
N THR A 50 -8.76 0.61 21.68
CA THR A 50 -8.97 -0.60 22.48
C THR A 50 -10.13 -1.46 22.00
N ASN A 51 -11.10 -0.89 21.28
CA ASN A 51 -12.22 -1.67 20.79
C ASN A 51 -12.00 -2.08 19.33
N ASP A 52 -12.49 -3.27 19.03
CA ASP A 52 -12.45 -3.89 17.71
C ASP A 52 -13.64 -3.39 16.89
N ALA A 53 -13.67 -2.06 16.67
CA ALA A 53 -14.71 -1.43 15.87
C ALA A 53 -14.44 -1.69 14.39
N GLU A 54 -15.45 -2.25 13.72
CA GLU A 54 -15.40 -2.60 12.30
C GLU A 54 -16.08 -1.53 11.45
N TYR A 55 -15.44 -1.16 10.34
CA TYR A 55 -15.97 -0.16 9.41
C TYR A 55 -15.96 -0.69 7.98
N ILE A 56 -17.06 -0.47 7.27
CA ILE A 56 -17.18 -0.84 5.86
C ILE A 56 -16.38 0.15 5.00
N VAL A 57 -15.48 -0.38 4.18
CA VAL A 57 -14.56 0.37 3.31
C VAL A 57 -14.53 -0.17 1.89
N ASN A 58 -13.94 0.62 0.99
CA ASN A 58 -13.51 0.13 -0.32
C ASN A 58 -11.99 0.01 -0.35
N VAL A 59 -11.48 -1.14 -0.76
CA VAL A 59 -10.05 -1.42 -0.96
C VAL A 59 -9.77 -1.44 -2.46
N PHE A 60 -8.79 -0.66 -2.88
CA PHE A 60 -8.28 -0.62 -4.25
C PHE A 60 -6.87 -1.21 -4.27
N TYR A 61 -6.67 -2.24 -5.08
CA TYR A 61 -5.39 -2.92 -5.17
C TYR A 61 -5.22 -3.53 -6.57
N LYS A 62 -4.08 -3.23 -7.23
CA LYS A 62 -3.77 -3.68 -8.60
C LYS A 62 -4.93 -3.47 -9.60
N GLY A 63 -5.58 -2.31 -9.54
CA GLY A 63 -6.68 -1.94 -10.42
C GLY A 63 -8.05 -2.56 -10.09
N GLN A 64 -8.15 -3.35 -9.02
CA GLN A 64 -9.41 -3.93 -8.56
C GLN A 64 -9.95 -3.16 -7.37
N LYS A 65 -11.27 -2.94 -7.35
CA LYS A 65 -12.02 -2.40 -6.21
C LYS A 65 -12.78 -3.52 -5.52
N LYS A 66 -12.58 -3.68 -4.21
CA LYS A 66 -13.26 -4.66 -3.36
C LYS A 66 -13.91 -3.96 -2.16
N LYS A 67 -15.07 -4.45 -1.73
CA LYS A 67 -15.72 -4.00 -0.49
C LYS A 67 -15.22 -4.87 0.66
N ALA A 68 -14.94 -4.25 1.80
CA ALA A 68 -14.32 -4.92 2.92
C ALA A 68 -14.75 -4.32 4.26
N GLU A 69 -14.55 -5.07 5.33
CA GLU A 69 -14.55 -4.60 6.71
C GLU A 69 -13.11 -4.28 7.12
N LEU A 70 -12.92 -3.13 7.78
CA LEU A 70 -11.66 -2.63 8.30
C LEU A 70 -11.74 -2.56 9.82
N GLU A 71 -10.73 -3.11 10.48
CA GLU A 71 -10.54 -3.02 11.92
C GLU A 71 -9.10 -2.60 12.24
N ALA A 72 -8.87 -1.93 13.36
CA ALA A 72 -7.52 -1.68 13.85
C ALA A 72 -6.92 -2.98 14.39
N SER A 73 -5.68 -3.31 14.06
CA SER A 73 -5.04 -4.57 14.48
C SER A 73 -3.78 -4.32 15.33
N GLY A 74 -3.36 -5.34 16.08
CA GLY A 74 -2.11 -5.36 16.83
C GLY A 74 -2.08 -4.45 18.06
N ALA A 75 -2.07 -5.06 19.25
CA ALA A 75 -2.13 -4.37 20.55
C ALA A 75 -1.11 -3.23 20.72
N GLY A 76 0.13 -3.42 20.25
CA GLY A 76 1.17 -2.38 20.33
C GLY A 76 1.08 -1.31 19.23
N SER A 77 0.54 -1.66 18.06
CA SER A 77 0.52 -0.74 16.91
C SER A 77 -0.49 0.40 17.08
N ARG A 78 -1.59 0.13 17.82
CA ARG A 78 -2.64 1.12 18.15
C ARG A 78 -2.13 2.32 18.98
N TYR A 79 -0.91 2.24 19.53
CA TYR A 79 -0.26 3.33 20.28
C TYR A 79 0.86 4.04 19.50
N ASN A 80 1.10 3.64 18.25
CA ASN A 80 2.13 4.20 17.39
C ASN A 80 1.51 5.02 16.24
N PRO A 81 2.26 5.97 15.65
CA PRO A 81 1.79 6.70 14.47
C PRO A 81 1.51 5.78 13.27
N ARG A 82 2.21 4.64 13.17
CA ARG A 82 2.00 3.62 12.14
C ARG A 82 1.07 2.54 12.68
N TRP A 83 -0.17 2.56 12.20
CA TRP A 83 -1.21 1.63 12.60
C TRP A 83 -1.14 0.35 11.80
N SER A 84 -1.50 -0.77 12.45
CA SER A 84 -1.81 -2.00 11.74
C SER A 84 -3.31 -2.12 11.57
N TYR A 85 -3.73 -2.81 10.53
CA TYR A 85 -5.14 -2.98 10.18
C TYR A 85 -5.43 -4.44 9.88
N LYS A 86 -6.66 -4.86 10.14
CA LYS A 86 -7.21 -6.13 9.66
C LYS A 86 -8.26 -5.80 8.60
N ILE A 87 -8.23 -6.55 7.50
CA ILE A 87 -9.14 -6.42 6.38
C ILE A 87 -9.85 -7.74 6.17
N GLU A 88 -11.18 -7.73 6.11
CA GLU A 88 -11.99 -8.88 5.70
C GLU A 88 -12.82 -8.51 4.46
N LEU A 89 -12.63 -9.25 3.36
CA LEU A 89 -13.27 -8.96 2.08
C LEU A 89 -14.67 -9.58 2.01
N GLU A 90 -15.65 -8.80 1.56
CA GLU A 90 -17.03 -9.27 1.46
C GLU A 90 -17.27 -10.18 0.24
N ASN A 91 -18.36 -10.96 0.28
CA ASN A 91 -18.93 -11.68 -0.86
C ASN A 91 -17.98 -12.67 -1.56
N GLY A 92 -17.09 -13.32 -0.80
CA GLY A 92 -16.13 -14.29 -1.33
C GLY A 92 -15.05 -13.68 -2.22
N ASN A 93 -14.89 -12.35 -2.18
CA ASN A 93 -13.77 -11.70 -2.86
C ASN A 93 -12.45 -12.07 -2.21
N THR A 94 -11.39 -12.05 -3.01
CA THR A 94 -10.02 -12.27 -2.55
C THR A 94 -9.07 -11.22 -3.10
N ILE A 95 -8.00 -10.97 -2.36
CA ILE A 95 -6.80 -10.23 -2.81
C ILE A 95 -5.63 -11.18 -2.59
N GLU A 96 -4.85 -11.46 -3.64
CA GLU A 96 -3.73 -12.42 -3.58
C GLU A 96 -4.16 -13.83 -3.09
N GLY A 97 -5.44 -14.19 -3.31
CA GLY A 97 -6.02 -15.44 -2.81
C GLY A 97 -6.58 -15.37 -1.38
N LEU A 98 -6.40 -14.24 -0.68
CA LEU A 98 -6.80 -14.05 0.71
C LEU A 98 -8.19 -13.42 0.81
N SER A 99 -9.09 -14.03 1.58
CA SER A 99 -10.38 -13.41 1.96
C SER A 99 -10.27 -12.51 3.18
N ALA A 100 -9.25 -12.71 4.02
CA ALA A 100 -8.94 -11.88 5.16
C ALA A 100 -7.42 -11.78 5.32
N PHE A 101 -6.91 -10.62 5.73
CA PHE A 101 -5.48 -10.39 5.91
C PHE A 101 -5.21 -9.23 6.87
N ASN A 102 -3.99 -9.20 7.41
CA ASN A 102 -3.48 -8.10 8.23
C ASN A 102 -2.53 -7.23 7.40
N LEU A 103 -2.64 -5.92 7.57
CA LEU A 103 -1.63 -4.94 7.19
C LEU A 103 -0.83 -4.57 8.44
N SER A 104 0.34 -5.19 8.62
CA SER A 104 1.18 -5.05 9.81
C SER A 104 2.18 -3.91 9.67
N ALA A 105 2.21 -3.04 10.67
CA ALA A 105 3.19 -1.95 10.78
C ALA A 105 4.57 -2.41 11.28
N GLN A 106 4.71 -3.66 11.73
CA GLN A 106 5.98 -4.23 12.20
C GLN A 106 6.74 -3.30 13.16
N ILE A 107 6.03 -2.68 14.10
CA ILE A 107 6.55 -1.54 14.90
C ILE A 107 7.85 -1.81 15.67
N TYR A 108 8.16 -3.08 15.97
CA TYR A 108 9.37 -3.50 16.69
C TYR A 108 10.49 -4.01 15.77
N ASP A 109 10.23 -4.16 14.48
CA ASP A 109 11.23 -4.48 13.46
C ASP A 109 11.57 -3.20 12.67
N PRO A 110 12.70 -2.54 12.96
CA PRO A 110 13.09 -1.32 12.28
C PRO A 110 13.40 -1.53 10.79
N THR A 111 13.67 -2.77 10.37
CA THR A 111 13.94 -3.11 8.97
C THR A 111 12.68 -3.42 8.19
N MET A 112 11.61 -3.86 8.87
CA MET A 112 10.39 -4.42 8.27
C MET A 112 10.64 -5.67 7.41
N LEU A 113 11.81 -6.31 7.52
CA LEU A 113 12.22 -7.44 6.70
C LEU A 113 12.28 -8.76 7.46
N ASN A 114 12.31 -8.75 8.80
CA ASN A 114 12.54 -9.96 9.57
C ASN A 114 11.49 -11.03 9.28
N THR A 115 10.21 -10.64 9.19
CA THR A 115 9.13 -11.57 8.84
C THR A 115 9.31 -12.14 7.43
N ALA A 116 9.60 -11.30 6.44
CA ALA A 116 9.80 -11.74 5.06
C ALA A 116 11.01 -12.68 4.91
N ILE A 117 12.12 -12.37 5.59
CA ILE A 117 13.33 -13.20 5.62
C ILE A 117 13.04 -14.55 6.28
N ALA A 118 12.38 -14.56 7.44
CA ALA A 118 12.04 -15.78 8.16
C ALA A 118 11.13 -16.69 7.33
N ILE A 119 10.08 -16.13 6.72
CA ILE A 119 9.19 -16.87 5.83
C ILE A 119 9.96 -17.44 4.65
N LYS A 120 10.84 -16.65 4.03
CA LYS A 120 11.64 -17.13 2.90
C LYS A 120 12.55 -18.29 3.28
N TYR A 121 13.16 -18.22 4.45
CA TYR A 121 13.99 -19.29 4.98
C TYR A 121 13.17 -20.57 5.25
N TYR A 122 12.00 -20.45 5.88
CA TYR A 122 11.12 -21.58 6.15
C TYR A 122 10.59 -22.24 4.89
N GLU A 123 10.22 -21.45 3.88
CA GLU A 123 9.83 -21.94 2.56
C GLU A 123 10.97 -22.75 1.91
N GLN A 124 12.21 -22.25 1.97
CA GLN A 124 13.38 -22.92 1.37
C GLN A 124 13.69 -24.28 1.98
N ILE A 125 13.36 -24.50 3.25
CA ILE A 125 13.53 -25.79 3.93
C ILE A 125 12.27 -26.68 3.84
N GLY A 126 11.27 -26.27 3.06
CA GLY A 126 10.07 -27.06 2.78
C GLY A 126 9.00 -27.02 3.87
N LEU A 127 9.04 -26.02 4.77
CA LEU A 127 7.98 -25.82 5.74
C LEU A 127 6.81 -25.05 5.12
N PRO A 128 5.55 -25.33 5.53
CA PRO A 128 4.43 -24.51 5.16
C PRO A 128 4.60 -23.10 5.75
N VAL A 129 4.28 -22.08 4.96
CA VAL A 129 4.37 -20.68 5.34
C VAL A 129 3.10 -19.94 4.95
N PHE A 130 2.85 -18.80 5.60
CA PHE A 130 1.77 -17.89 5.26
C PHE A 130 2.20 -16.92 4.15
N TYR A 131 1.21 -16.37 3.44
CA TYR A 131 1.47 -15.33 2.46
C TYR A 131 2.03 -14.08 3.13
N ASN A 132 3.02 -13.45 2.49
CA ASN A 132 3.49 -12.14 2.88
C ASN A 132 3.90 -11.30 1.66
N SER A 133 3.64 -10.00 1.73
CA SER A 133 4.15 -9.03 0.75
C SER A 133 4.22 -7.64 1.36
N HIS A 134 5.20 -6.84 0.94
CA HIS A 134 5.23 -5.41 1.29
C HIS A 134 4.24 -4.65 0.41
N VAL A 135 3.44 -3.78 1.03
CA VAL A 135 2.48 -2.91 0.33
C VAL A 135 2.65 -1.50 0.83
N PHE A 136 2.51 -0.52 -0.06
CA PHE A 136 2.39 0.87 0.34
C PHE A 136 0.92 1.22 0.54
N LEU A 137 0.53 1.57 1.77
CA LEU A 137 -0.84 1.92 2.11
C LEU A 137 -1.09 3.40 1.85
N LYS A 138 -2.23 3.69 1.22
CA LYS A 138 -2.88 5.00 1.22
C LYS A 138 -4.25 4.89 1.86
N ILE A 139 -4.66 5.92 2.61
CA ILE A 139 -6.03 6.05 3.10
C ILE A 139 -6.60 7.37 2.57
N ASN A 140 -7.74 7.32 1.90
CA ASN A 140 -8.40 8.50 1.30
C ASN A 140 -7.45 9.34 0.43
N ASN A 141 -6.62 8.66 -0.39
CA ASN A 141 -5.60 9.25 -1.26
C ASN A 141 -4.41 9.94 -0.53
N GLU A 142 -4.34 9.84 0.80
CA GLU A 142 -3.17 10.29 1.59
C GLU A 142 -2.20 9.12 1.81
N ASP A 143 -0.90 9.41 1.73
CA ASP A 143 0.17 8.44 1.95
C ASP A 143 0.28 8.11 3.44
N GLU A 144 0.19 6.83 3.80
CA GLU A 144 0.17 6.42 5.21
C GLU A 144 1.49 5.75 5.62
N ALA A 145 1.79 4.58 5.06
CA ALA A 145 2.98 3.82 5.41
C ALA A 145 3.27 2.68 4.43
N LEU A 146 4.54 2.28 4.35
CA LEU A 146 4.89 0.92 3.94
C LEU A 146 4.46 -0.04 5.06
N LEU A 147 3.74 -1.10 4.72
CA LEU A 147 3.26 -2.13 5.64
C LEU A 147 3.57 -3.52 5.08
N VAL A 148 3.44 -4.54 5.92
CA VAL A 148 3.53 -5.95 5.50
C VAL A 148 2.12 -6.54 5.49
N LEU A 149 1.62 -6.91 4.31
CA LEU A 149 0.41 -7.70 4.17
C LEU A 149 0.71 -9.15 4.54
N LEU A 150 -0.06 -9.70 5.48
CA LEU A 150 0.10 -11.02 6.07
C LEU A 150 -1.23 -11.77 6.13
N GLU A 151 -1.19 -13.07 5.84
CA GLU A 151 -2.29 -14.03 6.07
C GLU A 151 -2.20 -14.68 7.46
#